data_AF-A0A914HHQ4-F1
#
_entry.id   AF-A0A914HHQ4-F1
#
_cell.length_a   1.000
_cell.length_b   1.000
_cell.length_c   1.000
_cell.angle_alpha   90.00
_cell.angle_beta   90.00
_cell.angle_gamma   90.00
#
_symmetry.space_group_name_H-M   'P 1'
#
loop_
_entity.id
_entity.type
_entity.pdbx_description
1 polymer ?
#
loop_
_entity_poly.entity_id
_entity_poly.type
_entity_poly.pdbx_seq_one_letter_code
_entity_poly.pdbx_strand_id
1 'polypeptide(L)'
;MASSSAYPILFFTQTWSGDDKLWIFYWLSSESKFGIASFPDTVYEMEADRDTRKAFLGNIAKSLVEEYWETMFEEGKTKIKQVNDESATVCYAFKHFLELPLLDDPVKRRQRIDQLVKFFVDEALEKKRMEQGKHPLSSNNRNHSTNASSLRNNSRKQPTNSRKALRKLPTLGLNFDDMIEEDQQRFRVLYAADMEDLP
;
A
#
# COMPACT_ATOMS: atom_id res chain seq x y z
N MET A 1 -3.24 21.78 17.88
CA MET A 1 -3.96 21.34 16.66
C MET A 1 -2.92 20.77 15.73
N ALA A 2 -2.87 19.44 15.61
CA ALA A 2 -1.78 18.72 14.98
C ALA A 2 -2.14 18.32 13.55
N SER A 3 -1.21 18.64 12.64
CA SER A 3 -0.94 18.01 11.34
C SER A 3 -2.06 18.03 10.29
N SER A 4 -2.14 19.12 9.53
CA SER A 4 -2.66 19.07 8.16
C SER A 4 -1.70 18.21 7.33
N SER A 5 -2.04 16.95 7.16
CA SER A 5 -1.33 15.99 6.31
C SER A 5 -1.45 16.40 4.84
N ALA A 6 -0.60 17.32 4.39
CA ALA A 6 -0.40 17.55 2.97
C ALA A 6 0.44 16.39 2.42
N TYR A 7 -0.17 15.21 2.25
CA TYR A 7 0.44 14.17 1.43
C TYR A 7 0.37 14.67 -0.01
N PRO A 8 1.50 15.03 -0.64
CA PRO A 8 1.47 15.60 -1.99
C PRO A 8 1.00 14.57 -3.03
N ILE A 9 1.11 13.28 -2.69
CA ILE A 9 0.82 12.15 -3.55
C ILE A 9 0.02 11.12 -2.76
N LEU A 10 -1.14 10.71 -3.28
CA LEU A 10 -1.82 9.48 -2.88
C LEU A 10 -1.47 8.39 -3.88
N PHE A 11 -1.28 7.16 -3.44
CA PHE A 11 -0.96 6.06 -4.34
C PHE A 11 -1.37 4.70 -3.79
N PHE A 12 -1.49 3.73 -4.69
CA PHE A 12 -1.43 2.31 -4.39
C PHE A 12 -0.82 1.57 -5.58
N THR A 13 -0.38 0.33 -5.36
CA THR A 13 0.17 -0.50 -6.43
C THR A 13 -0.72 -1.71 -6.70
N GLN A 14 -0.72 -2.17 -7.94
CA GLN A 14 -1.37 -3.42 -8.32
C GLN A 14 -0.69 -4.05 -9.53
N THR A 15 -0.85 -5.36 -9.68
CA THR A 15 -0.61 -6.05 -10.96
C THR A 15 -1.89 -6.02 -11.80
N TRP A 16 -1.75 -6.21 -13.11
CA TRP A 16 -2.86 -6.30 -14.05
C TRP A 16 -2.74 -7.59 -14.86
N SER A 17 -3.83 -8.27 -15.17
CA SER A 17 -3.77 -9.54 -15.90
C SER A 17 -3.32 -9.42 -17.35
N GLY A 18 -3.22 -8.19 -17.88
CA GLY A 18 -2.76 -7.95 -19.25
C GLY A 18 -1.24 -7.94 -19.41
N ASP A 19 -0.48 -7.80 -18.32
CA ASP A 19 0.99 -7.88 -18.32
C ASP A 19 1.57 -8.23 -16.94
N ASP A 20 2.82 -8.71 -16.89
CA ASP A 20 3.50 -9.01 -15.61
C ASP A 20 4.06 -7.76 -14.91
N LYS A 21 3.57 -6.57 -15.27
CA LYS A 21 4.10 -5.30 -14.75
C LYS A 21 3.42 -4.92 -13.44
N LEU A 22 4.20 -4.29 -12.56
CA LEU A 22 3.65 -3.56 -11.42
C LEU A 22 3.21 -2.18 -11.89
N TRP A 23 1.95 -1.86 -11.63
CA TRP A 23 1.34 -0.58 -11.92
C TRP A 23 1.15 0.22 -10.63
N ILE A 24 1.44 1.51 -10.70
CA ILE A 24 1.24 2.48 -9.65
C ILE A 24 0.07 3.35 -10.05
N PHE A 25 -0.99 3.36 -9.26
CA PHE A 25 -2.03 4.36 -9.32
C PHE A 25 -1.62 5.54 -8.46
N TYR A 26 -1.73 6.77 -8.97
CA TYR A 26 -1.33 7.95 -8.22
C TYR A 26 -2.26 9.14 -8.45
N TRP A 27 -2.34 9.99 -7.43
CA TRP A 27 -2.98 11.30 -7.46
C TRP A 27 -2.01 12.36 -6.96
N LEU A 28 -1.71 13.35 -7.80
CA LEU A 28 -0.91 14.52 -7.46
C LEU A 28 -1.84 15.70 -7.16
N SER A 29 -2.09 15.95 -5.87
CA SER A 29 -3.03 16.99 -5.44
C SER A 29 -2.62 18.40 -5.88
N SER A 30 -1.31 18.68 -5.89
CA SER A 30 -0.76 19.99 -6.30
C SER A 30 -0.98 20.31 -7.78
N GLU A 31 -1.12 19.29 -8.62
CA GLU A 31 -1.26 19.44 -10.07
C GLU A 31 -2.66 19.05 -10.57
N SER A 32 -3.53 18.56 -9.67
CA SER A 32 -4.79 17.93 -10.02
C SER A 32 -4.66 16.83 -11.07
N LYS A 33 -3.58 16.03 -10.99
CA LYS A 33 -3.28 14.95 -11.95
C LYS A 33 -3.56 13.59 -11.36
N PHE A 34 -4.41 12.82 -12.05
CA PHE A 34 -4.64 11.41 -11.77
C PHE A 34 -4.04 10.57 -12.89
N GLY A 35 -3.35 9.49 -12.52
CA GLY A 35 -2.70 8.66 -13.51
C GLY A 35 -2.33 7.28 -13.00
N ILE A 36 -1.87 6.47 -13.95
CA ILE A 36 -1.19 5.22 -13.70
C ILE A 36 0.19 5.24 -14.34
N ALA A 37 1.16 4.63 -13.67
CA ALA A 37 2.52 4.49 -14.19
C ALA A 37 3.04 3.08 -14.00
N SER A 38 3.91 2.67 -14.90
CA SER A 38 4.73 1.48 -14.75
C SER A 38 6.17 1.80 -15.13
N PHE A 39 7.12 1.27 -14.35
CA PHE A 39 8.53 1.50 -14.60
C PHE A 39 9.02 0.68 -15.81
N PRO A 40 9.99 1.20 -16.58
CA PRO A 40 10.73 2.45 -16.35
C PRO A 40 10.16 3.71 -17.02
N ASP A 41 9.18 3.61 -17.91
CA ASP A 41 8.87 4.70 -18.86
C ASP A 41 7.39 4.85 -19.24
N THR A 42 6.48 4.07 -18.65
CA THR A 42 5.07 4.07 -19.05
C THR A 42 4.27 4.94 -18.09
N VAL A 43 3.58 5.96 -18.61
CA VAL A 43 2.76 6.88 -17.82
C VAL A 43 1.52 7.26 -18.61
N TYR A 44 0.34 7.02 -18.02
CA TYR A 44 -0.95 7.50 -18.52
C TYR A 44 -1.55 8.43 -17.49
N GLU A 45 -1.93 9.64 -17.88
CA GLU A 45 -2.44 10.63 -16.94
C GLU A 45 -3.36 11.64 -17.56
N MET A 46 -4.27 12.17 -16.74
CA MET A 46 -5.11 13.30 -17.11
C MET A 46 -5.22 14.30 -15.96
N GLU A 47 -5.65 15.51 -16.29
CA GLU A 47 -6.16 16.42 -15.29
C GLU A 47 -7.52 15.91 -14.81
N ALA A 48 -7.68 15.73 -13.50
CA ALA A 48 -8.94 15.28 -12.91
C ALA A 48 -9.46 16.35 -11.95
N ASP A 49 -10.21 17.29 -12.51
CA ASP A 49 -10.92 18.30 -11.74
C ASP A 49 -12.01 17.67 -10.86
N ARG A 50 -12.66 18.49 -10.02
CA ARG A 50 -13.67 17.99 -9.08
C ARG A 50 -14.85 17.31 -9.77
N ASP A 51 -15.26 17.80 -10.94
CA ASP A 51 -16.42 17.25 -11.66
C ASP A 51 -16.06 15.92 -12.35
N THR A 52 -14.84 15.79 -12.91
CA THR A 52 -14.29 14.53 -13.43
C THR A 52 -14.20 13.48 -12.32
N ARG A 53 -13.63 13.86 -11.16
CA ARG A 53 -13.53 12.98 -9.99
C ARG A 53 -14.90 12.54 -9.49
N LYS A 54 -15.86 13.46 -9.41
CA LYS A 54 -17.26 13.16 -9.08
C LYS A 54 -17.88 12.16 -10.06
N ALA A 55 -17.69 12.36 -11.36
CA ALA A 55 -18.24 11.47 -12.38
C ALA A 55 -17.65 10.05 -12.27
N PHE A 56 -16.33 9.96 -12.09
CA PHE A 56 -15.64 8.68 -11.91
C PHE A 56 -16.05 7.95 -10.62
N LEU A 57 -16.33 8.67 -9.55
CA LEU A 57 -16.85 8.11 -8.30
C LEU A 57 -18.36 7.77 -8.34
N GLY A 58 -19.02 7.92 -9.49
CA GLY A 58 -20.43 7.56 -9.66
C GLY A 58 -21.41 8.68 -9.32
N ASN A 59 -21.07 9.93 -9.62
CA ASN A 59 -21.90 11.12 -9.45
C ASN A 59 -22.36 11.40 -8.01
N ILE A 60 -21.50 11.11 -7.05
CA ILE A 60 -21.72 11.41 -5.62
C ILE A 60 -21.94 12.90 -5.33
N ALA A 61 -22.43 13.22 -4.13
CA ALA A 61 -22.59 14.61 -3.70
C ALA A 61 -21.25 15.35 -3.71
N LYS A 62 -21.24 16.61 -4.19
CA LYS A 62 -20.01 17.42 -4.33
C LYS A 62 -19.22 17.50 -3.02
N SER A 63 -19.89 17.60 -1.87
CA SER A 63 -19.29 17.69 -0.55
C SER A 63 -18.48 16.44 -0.15
N LEU A 64 -18.77 15.28 -0.74
CA LEU A 64 -18.15 14.00 -0.40
C LEU A 64 -17.03 13.60 -1.37
N VAL A 65 -16.76 14.41 -2.39
CA VAL A 65 -15.80 14.06 -3.46
C VAL A 65 -14.40 13.82 -2.91
N GLU A 66 -13.88 14.71 -2.06
CA GLU A 66 -12.52 14.57 -1.54
C GLU A 66 -12.38 13.33 -0.64
N GLU A 67 -13.33 13.12 0.28
CA GLU A 67 -13.36 11.96 1.17
C GLU A 67 -13.37 10.64 0.38
N TYR A 68 -14.30 10.51 -0.58
CA TYR A 68 -14.41 9.29 -1.38
C TYR A 68 -13.22 9.12 -2.34
N TRP A 69 -12.63 10.23 -2.80
CA TRP A 69 -11.44 10.19 -3.63
C TRP A 69 -10.25 9.64 -2.85
N GLU A 70 -10.04 10.08 -1.60
CA GLU A 70 -9.02 9.55 -0.72
C GLU A 70 -9.27 8.06 -0.38
N THR A 71 -10.49 7.73 0.03
CA THR A 71 -10.88 6.34 0.35
C THR A 71 -10.68 5.38 -0.83
N MET A 72 -10.83 5.85 -2.07
CA MET A 72 -10.57 5.05 -3.27
C MET A 72 -9.15 4.46 -3.29
N PHE A 73 -8.15 5.21 -2.83
CA PHE A 73 -6.75 4.77 -2.79
C PHE A 73 -6.49 3.78 -1.64
N GLU A 74 -7.32 3.79 -0.59
CA GLU A 74 -7.21 2.86 0.53
C GLU A 74 -7.89 1.51 0.24
N GLU A 75 -9.05 1.53 -0.43
CA GLU A 75 -9.90 0.34 -0.59
C GLU A 75 -9.50 -0.55 -1.77
N GLY A 76 -8.63 -0.10 -2.68
CA GLY A 76 -8.17 -0.89 -3.82
C GLY A 76 -9.27 -1.31 -4.81
N LYS A 77 -10.40 -0.58 -4.82
CA LYS A 77 -11.57 -0.81 -5.70
C LYS A 77 -11.36 -0.29 -7.12
N THR A 78 -10.27 0.42 -7.37
CA THR A 78 -9.88 0.90 -8.69
C THR A 78 -8.98 -0.13 -9.37
N LYS A 79 -9.25 -0.44 -10.64
CA LYS A 79 -8.54 -1.45 -11.43
C LYS A 79 -8.23 -0.93 -12.83
N ILE A 80 -7.15 -1.42 -13.43
CA ILE A 80 -6.92 -1.31 -14.88
C ILE A 80 -7.88 -2.26 -15.58
N LYS A 81 -8.66 -1.74 -16.52
CA LYS A 81 -9.54 -2.52 -17.39
C LYS A 81 -8.86 -2.88 -18.70
N GLN A 82 -8.17 -1.91 -19.30
CA GLN A 82 -7.54 -2.04 -20.61
C GLN A 82 -6.35 -1.08 -20.70
N VAL A 83 -5.30 -1.48 -21.40
CA VAL A 83 -4.16 -0.64 -21.79
C VAL A 83 -3.92 -0.87 -23.27
N ASN A 84 -3.81 0.21 -24.02
CA ASN A 84 -3.42 0.24 -25.43
C ASN A 84 -2.23 1.20 -25.58
N ASP A 85 -1.69 1.33 -26.79
CA ASP A 85 -0.51 2.17 -27.05
C ASP A 85 -0.76 3.67 -26.79
N GLU A 86 -2.01 4.14 -26.93
CA GLU A 86 -2.37 5.57 -26.83
C GLU A 86 -3.07 5.93 -25.51
N SER A 87 -3.70 4.96 -24.85
CA SER A 87 -4.50 5.23 -23.64
C SER A 87 -4.64 3.99 -22.76
N ALA A 88 -4.97 4.25 -21.49
CA ALA A 88 -5.37 3.24 -20.52
C ALA A 88 -6.76 3.55 -19.98
N THR A 89 -7.61 2.54 -19.87
CA THR A 89 -8.91 2.65 -19.21
C THR A 89 -8.82 2.06 -17.81
N VAL A 90 -9.11 2.87 -16.81
CA VAL A 90 -9.26 2.43 -15.43
C VAL A 90 -10.73 2.41 -15.04
N CYS A 91 -11.09 1.55 -14.09
CA CYS A 91 -12.45 1.46 -13.59
C CYS A 91 -12.49 1.55 -12.06
N TYR A 92 -13.51 2.22 -11.54
CA TYR A 92 -13.84 2.23 -10.13
C TYR A 92 -15.06 1.34 -9.87
N ALA A 93 -14.91 0.40 -8.94
CA ALA A 93 -15.95 -0.56 -8.55
C ALA A 93 -16.59 -1.30 -9.76
N PHE A 94 -15.81 -1.53 -10.82
CA PHE A 94 -16.23 -2.15 -12.10
C PHE A 94 -17.40 -1.48 -12.83
N LYS A 95 -17.80 -0.25 -12.45
CA LYS A 95 -18.98 0.43 -12.99
C LYS A 95 -18.68 1.74 -13.69
N HIS A 96 -17.69 2.47 -13.20
CA HIS A 96 -17.34 3.79 -13.71
C HIS A 96 -15.98 3.71 -14.36
N PHE A 97 -15.85 4.29 -15.55
CA PHE A 97 -14.66 4.18 -16.37
C PHE A 97 -14.07 5.56 -16.58
N LEU A 98 -12.74 5.63 -16.57
CA LEU A 98 -11.99 6.82 -16.89
C LEU A 98 -10.87 6.42 -17.84
N GLU A 99 -10.77 7.16 -18.94
CA GLU A 99 -9.72 6.98 -19.92
C GLU A 99 -8.58 7.95 -19.60
N LEU A 100 -7.37 7.41 -19.54
CA LEU A 100 -6.13 8.12 -19.25
C LEU A 100 -5.29 8.10 -20.53
N PRO A 101 -5.04 9.24 -21.18
CA PRO A 101 -4.19 9.28 -22.36
C PRO A 101 -2.73 9.02 -21.97
N LEU A 102 -1.97 8.46 -22.91
CA LEU A 102 -0.52 8.33 -22.77
C LEU A 102 0.09 9.72 -22.63
N LEU A 103 1.04 9.87 -21.71
CA LEU A 103 1.86 11.06 -21.66
C LEU A 103 2.90 11.01 -22.79
N ASP A 104 2.58 11.60 -23.95
CA ASP A 104 3.41 11.47 -25.16
C ASP A 104 4.84 12.01 -25.00
N ASP A 105 5.00 13.08 -24.22
CA ASP A 105 6.27 13.76 -24.01
C ASP A 105 7.24 12.88 -23.19
N PRO A 106 8.34 12.34 -23.79
CA PRO A 106 9.27 11.46 -23.10
C PRO A 106 9.98 12.14 -21.93
N VAL A 107 10.24 13.45 -22.02
CA VAL A 107 10.90 14.21 -20.96
C VAL A 107 9.97 14.33 -19.76
N LYS A 108 8.69 14.65 -19.99
CA LYS A 108 7.69 14.71 -18.91
C LYS A 108 7.43 13.34 -18.28
N ARG A 109 7.37 12.27 -19.08
CA ARG A 109 7.28 10.90 -18.55
C ARG A 109 8.42 10.59 -17.61
N ARG A 110 9.64 10.87 -18.02
CA ARG A 110 10.82 10.66 -17.19
C ARG A 110 10.76 11.47 -15.90
N GLN A 111 10.40 12.75 -15.98
CA GLN A 111 10.24 13.60 -14.81
C GLN A 111 9.17 13.07 -13.85
N ARG A 112 8.05 12.58 -14.36
CA ARG A 112 6.96 11.98 -13.56
C ARG A 112 7.42 10.72 -12.85
N ILE A 113 8.11 9.84 -13.56
CA ILE A 113 8.74 8.64 -13.01
C ILE A 113 9.74 9.00 -11.91
N ASP A 114 10.64 9.95 -12.16
CA ASP A 114 11.64 10.38 -11.17
C ASP A 114 10.98 11.01 -9.93
N GLN A 115 9.89 11.76 -10.10
CA GLN A 115 9.09 12.33 -9.00
C GLN A 115 8.46 11.23 -8.13
N LEU A 116 7.85 10.20 -8.74
CA LEU A 116 7.27 9.07 -8.02
C LEU A 116 8.34 8.25 -7.30
N VAL A 117 9.47 7.95 -7.95
CA VAL A 117 10.59 7.23 -7.34
C VAL A 117 11.12 8.00 -6.14
N LYS A 118 11.36 9.31 -6.30
CA LYS A 118 11.85 10.16 -5.21
C LYS A 118 10.89 10.10 -4.02
N PHE A 119 9.59 10.21 -4.26
CA PHE A 119 8.58 10.11 -3.21
C PHE A 119 8.65 8.78 -2.45
N PHE A 120 8.71 7.64 -3.16
CA PHE A 120 8.81 6.33 -2.51
C PHE A 120 10.10 6.14 -1.71
N VAL A 121 11.23 6.66 -2.21
CA VAL A 121 12.50 6.63 -1.50
C VAL A 121 12.42 7.47 -0.22
N ASP A 122 11.88 8.69 -0.30
CA ASP A 122 11.73 9.58 0.85
C ASP A 122 10.79 8.96 1.91
N GLU A 123 9.67 8.35 1.48
CA GLU A 123 8.74 7.65 2.37
C GLU A 123 9.40 6.43 3.05
N ALA A 124 10.14 5.61 2.30
CA ALA A 124 10.84 4.45 2.84
C ALA A 124 11.94 4.86 3.84
N LEU A 125 12.68 5.94 3.55
CA LEU A 125 13.70 6.48 4.46
C LEU A 125 13.07 7.02 5.75
N GLU A 126 11.94 7.72 5.65
CA GLU A 126 11.25 8.26 6.81
C GLU A 126 10.66 7.15 7.69
N LYS A 127 10.06 6.12 7.07
CA LYS A 127 9.61 4.92 7.78
C LYS A 127 10.75 4.26 8.55
N LYS A 128 11.91 4.10 7.91
CA LYS A 128 13.12 3.54 8.55
C LYS A 128 13.61 4.39 9.72
N ARG A 129 13.58 5.72 9.61
CA ARG A 129 13.93 6.63 10.73
C ARG A 129 12.97 6.48 11.90
N MET A 130 11.67 6.41 11.63
CA MET A 130 10.66 6.21 12.67
C MET A 130 10.78 4.85 13.37
N GLU A 131 11.21 3.80 12.66
CA GLU A 131 11.48 2.48 13.24
C GLU A 131 12.75 2.50 14.11
N GLN A 132 13.81 3.17 13.68
CA GLN A 132 15.06 3.29 14.44
C GLN A 132 14.91 4.17 15.69
N GLY A 133 14.07 5.21 15.64
CA GLY A 133 13.73 6.04 16.81
C GLY A 133 12.87 5.33 17.87
N LYS A 134 12.37 4.12 17.60
CA LYS A 134 11.55 3.31 18.53
C LYS A 134 12.33 2.22 19.26
N HIS A 135 13.65 2.12 19.08
CA HIS A 135 14.44 1.26 19.96
C HIS A 135 14.41 1.85 21.39
N PRO A 136 13.91 1.12 22.40
CA PRO A 136 14.08 1.57 23.76
C PRO A 136 15.59 1.65 24.00
N LEU A 137 16.05 2.83 24.43
CA LEU A 137 17.33 2.95 25.11
C LEU A 137 17.29 1.92 26.24
N SER A 138 17.91 0.77 26.02
CA SER A 138 18.21 -0.19 27.06
C SER A 138 19.07 0.57 28.04
N SER A 139 18.43 1.05 29.11
CA SER A 139 19.08 1.70 30.22
C SER A 139 20.07 0.69 30.75
N ASN A 140 21.34 0.91 30.42
CA ASN A 140 22.47 0.18 30.95
C ASN A 140 22.39 0.33 32.47
N ASN A 141 21.84 -0.70 33.11
CA ASN A 141 21.62 -0.76 34.54
C ASN A 141 23.00 -0.88 35.17
N ARG A 142 23.60 0.27 35.52
CA ARG A 142 24.86 0.31 36.27
C ARG A 142 24.62 -0.40 37.59
N ASN A 143 25.20 -1.59 37.70
CA ASN A 143 25.36 -2.34 38.94
C ASN A 143 25.98 -1.43 40.00
N HIS A 144 25.17 -0.93 40.94
CA HIS A 144 25.66 -0.46 42.22
C HIS A 144 25.46 -1.55 43.27
N SER A 145 26.59 -1.91 43.86
CA SER A 145 26.78 -2.94 44.87
C SER A 145 26.07 -2.61 46.19
N THR A 146 25.35 -3.62 46.68
CA THR A 146 25.09 -4.02 48.08
C THR A 146 25.46 -3.05 49.20
N ASN A 147 24.48 -2.65 50.02
CA ASN A 147 24.47 -2.97 51.46
C ASN A 147 23.12 -2.70 52.17
N ALA A 148 22.63 -3.76 52.81
CA ALA A 148 21.80 -3.90 54.03
C ALA A 148 20.86 -2.76 54.49
N SER A 149 19.58 -3.09 54.71
CA SER A 149 19.08 -3.60 56.00
C SER A 149 17.55 -3.69 56.02
N SER A 150 17.06 -4.71 56.75
CA SER A 150 15.65 -5.11 56.89
C SER A 150 14.79 -4.08 57.64
N LEU A 151 13.48 -4.07 57.37
CA LEU A 151 12.44 -4.09 58.43
C LEU A 151 11.03 -4.43 57.87
N ARG A 152 10.41 -5.41 58.53
CA ARG A 152 8.98 -5.76 58.67
C ARG A 152 8.04 -4.52 58.65
N ASN A 153 6.76 -4.57 58.25
CA ASN A 153 5.67 -5.48 58.63
C ASN A 153 4.37 -5.13 57.85
N ASN A 154 3.48 -6.12 57.73
CA ASN A 154 2.01 -6.04 57.68
C ASN A 154 1.29 -5.29 56.54
N SER A 155 0.48 -6.00 55.74
CA SER A 155 -0.97 -6.20 56.00
C SER A 155 -1.79 -6.35 54.72
N ARG A 156 -2.70 -7.35 54.77
CA ARG A 156 -4.04 -7.40 54.16
C ARG A 156 -4.26 -7.74 52.67
N LYS A 157 -4.99 -8.87 52.55
CA LYS A 157 -6.15 -9.20 51.70
C LYS A 157 -5.91 -9.87 50.32
N GLN A 158 -6.28 -11.15 50.30
CA GLN A 158 -6.83 -11.96 49.19
C GLN A 158 -7.94 -11.26 48.36
N PRO A 159 -8.54 -11.85 47.29
CA PRO A 159 -8.22 -13.10 46.56
C PRO A 159 -8.21 -12.97 45.00
N THR A 160 -7.84 -14.09 44.38
CA THR A 160 -8.07 -14.61 43.03
C THR A 160 -9.28 -14.06 42.25
N ASN A 161 -9.11 -13.74 40.95
CA ASN A 161 -9.88 -14.40 39.90
C ASN A 161 -9.35 -14.16 38.48
N SER A 162 -9.38 -15.24 37.71
CA SER A 162 -9.06 -15.38 36.31
C SER A 162 -10.17 -14.81 35.41
N ARG A 163 -9.78 -14.00 34.41
CA ARG A 163 -10.46 -13.83 33.11
C ARG A 163 -9.37 -13.44 32.10
N LYS A 164 -8.74 -14.41 31.44
CA LYS A 164 -9.10 -14.90 30.09
C LYS A 164 -9.48 -13.79 29.11
N ALA A 165 -8.69 -13.76 28.02
CA ALA A 165 -8.97 -13.21 26.69
C ALA A 165 -8.80 -11.69 26.49
N LEU A 166 -7.55 -11.21 26.57
CA LEU A 166 -7.13 -10.12 25.69
C LEU A 166 -6.95 -10.73 24.30
N ARG A 167 -7.92 -10.48 23.42
CA ARG A 167 -7.89 -10.90 22.02
C ARG A 167 -6.61 -10.35 21.39
N LYS A 168 -5.75 -11.29 20.97
CA LYS A 168 -4.64 -11.03 20.08
C LYS A 168 -5.20 -10.34 18.83
N LEU A 169 -4.82 -9.10 18.60
CA LEU A 169 -4.84 -8.53 17.25
C LEU A 169 -3.95 -9.43 16.39
N PRO A 170 -4.41 -9.89 15.21
CA PRO A 170 -3.52 -10.58 14.30
C PRO A 170 -2.50 -9.55 13.83
N THR A 171 -1.26 -9.70 14.28
CA THR A 171 -0.10 -9.21 13.56
C THR A 171 -0.23 -9.77 12.13
N LEU A 172 -0.54 -8.89 11.18
CA LEU A 172 -0.39 -9.14 9.75
C LEU A 172 1.06 -9.58 9.54
N GLY A 173 1.25 -10.89 9.54
CA GLY A 173 2.51 -11.55 9.29
C GLY A 173 2.88 -11.27 7.84
N LEU A 174 3.76 -10.29 7.65
CA LEU A 174 4.65 -10.25 6.50
C LEU A 174 5.71 -11.33 6.73
N ASN A 175 5.32 -12.60 6.62
CA ASN A 175 6.24 -13.71 6.48
C ASN A 175 6.57 -13.81 4.98
N PHE A 176 7.73 -13.29 4.61
CA PHE A 176 8.24 -13.28 3.24
C PHE A 176 9.11 -14.51 2.90
N ASP A 177 8.91 -15.66 3.57
CA ASP A 177 9.78 -16.83 3.40
C ASP A 177 9.09 -18.16 3.04
N ASP A 178 7.76 -18.26 2.99
CA ASP A 178 7.08 -19.56 2.75
C ASP A 178 6.32 -19.68 1.41
N MET A 179 6.43 -18.71 0.49
CA MET A 179 5.66 -18.71 -0.77
C MET A 179 6.43 -19.22 -2.01
N ILE A 180 7.54 -19.94 -1.82
CA ILE A 180 8.36 -20.46 -2.93
C ILE A 180 8.22 -21.98 -3.12
N GLU A 181 7.64 -22.74 -2.19
CA GLU A 181 7.64 -24.22 -2.30
C GLU A 181 6.34 -24.90 -2.77
N GLU A 182 5.17 -24.25 -2.75
CA GLU A 182 3.92 -24.94 -3.14
C GLU A 182 3.60 -24.91 -4.65
N ASP A 183 4.21 -24.02 -5.44
CA ASP A 183 3.87 -23.89 -6.87
C ASP A 183 4.70 -24.80 -7.80
N GLN A 184 5.74 -25.48 -7.28
CA GLN A 184 6.50 -26.46 -8.07
C GLN A 184 5.84 -27.85 -8.15
N GLN A 185 4.85 -28.17 -7.31
CA GLN A 185 4.17 -29.47 -7.36
C GLN A 185 2.93 -29.52 -8.27
N ARG A 186 2.35 -28.38 -8.64
CA ARG A 186 1.22 -28.34 -9.60
C ARG A 186 1.64 -28.48 -11.07
N PHE A 187 2.88 -28.10 -11.41
CA PHE A 187 3.37 -28.21 -12.80
C PHE A 187 3.79 -29.63 -13.21
N ARG A 188 4.02 -30.56 -12.28
CA ARG A 188 4.35 -31.96 -12.62
C ARG A 188 3.15 -32.84 -12.94
N VAL A 189 1.94 -32.46 -12.54
CA VAL A 189 0.74 -33.29 -12.77
C VAL A 189 0.11 -33.04 -14.15
N LEU A 190 0.36 -31.87 -14.76
CA LEU A 190 -0.22 -31.52 -16.07
C LEU A 190 0.60 -32.00 -17.28
N TYR A 191 1.84 -32.48 -17.09
CA TYR A 191 2.68 -32.99 -18.18
C TYR A 191 2.75 -34.53 -18.26
N ALA A 192 2.03 -35.25 -17.40
CA ALA A 192 2.00 -36.72 -17.41
C ALA A 192 0.75 -37.30 -18.09
N ALA A 193 -0.18 -36.46 -18.58
CA ALA A 193 -1.47 -36.91 -19.10
C ALA A 193 -1.64 -36.78 -20.64
N ASP A 194 -0.64 -36.28 -21.36
CA ASP A 194 -0.74 -35.95 -22.80
C ASP A 194 0.31 -36.67 -23.67
N MET A 195 0.84 -37.80 -23.20
CA MET A 195 1.84 -38.63 -23.92
C MET A 195 1.40 -40.09 -24.06
N GLU A 196 0.10 -40.36 -24.11
CA GLU A 196 -0.44 -41.59 -24.69
C GLU A 196 -1.40 -41.19 -25.82
N ASP A 197 -1.27 -41.87 -26.96
CA ASP A 197 -2.00 -41.70 -28.21
C ASP A 197 -1.54 -40.60 -29.18
N LEU A 198 -0.45 -40.88 -29.90
CA LEU A 198 -0.44 -40.66 -31.35
C LEU A 198 0.25 -41.86 -32.07
N PRO A 199 -0.26 -42.29 -33.24
CA PRO A 199 0.12 -43.52 -33.94
C PRO A 199 1.52 -43.52 -34.57
#